data_AF-A0A344TSE4-F1
#
_entry.id   AF-A0A344TSE4-F1
#
_cell.length_a   1.000
_cell.length_b   1.000
_cell.length_c   1.000
_cell.angle_alpha   90.00
_cell.angle_beta   90.00
_cell.angle_gamma   90.00
#
_symmetry.space_group_name_H-M   'P 1'
#
loop_
_entity.id
_entity.type
_entity.pdbx_description
1 polymer ?
#
loop_
_entity_poly.entity_id
_entity_poly.type
_entity_poly.pdbx_seq_one_letter_code
_entity_poly.pdbx_strand_id
1 'polypeptide(L)'
;MKRVKTLTISMMVSGVLMMASCSRDDKREAADSVQDAQEKVENTADNVAEDVKEAGNETAAEIEAERKEISAKIEERKVALKNEMDRIDGKIKTTSAKEKEKWQARRDDLKEDMNELDAQLAEVKKDVKRDWKQFKRDVNAKIDKIQEDIEK
;
A
#
# COMPACT_ATOMS: atom_id res chain seq x y z
N MET A 1 3.60 0.30 -49.81
CA MET A 1 2.55 1.22 -49.31
C MET A 1 1.42 0.42 -48.67
N LYS A 2 0.98 0.89 -47.49
CA LYS A 2 -0.29 0.66 -46.77
C LYS A 2 -0.63 -0.76 -46.30
N ARG A 3 -0.54 -0.91 -44.97
CA ARG A 3 -1.01 -2.04 -44.15
C ARG A 3 -2.54 -2.07 -44.13
N VAL A 4 -3.09 -3.26 -44.27
CA VAL A 4 -4.52 -3.57 -44.24
C VAL A 4 -4.99 -3.64 -42.79
N LYS A 5 -6.10 -2.96 -42.50
CA LYS A 5 -6.82 -2.99 -41.22
C LYS A 5 -7.68 -4.25 -41.14
N THR A 6 -7.60 -5.00 -40.05
CA THR A 6 -8.65 -5.94 -39.63
C THR A 6 -8.92 -5.78 -38.14
N LEU A 7 -10.05 -5.14 -37.86
CA LEU A 7 -10.87 -5.31 -36.64
C LEU A 7 -11.45 -6.73 -36.67
N THR A 8 -11.55 -7.44 -35.53
CA THR A 8 -12.72 -8.25 -35.07
C THR A 8 -12.39 -9.09 -33.82
N ILE A 9 -13.02 -8.69 -32.70
CA ILE A 9 -13.73 -9.47 -31.66
C ILE A 9 -13.20 -10.86 -31.25
N SER A 10 -12.91 -11.01 -29.95
CA SER A 10 -13.34 -12.20 -29.20
C SER A 10 -13.59 -11.82 -27.73
N MET A 11 -14.87 -11.63 -27.42
CA MET A 11 -15.42 -11.52 -26.08
C MET A 11 -16.01 -12.89 -25.75
N MET A 12 -15.35 -13.68 -24.89
CA MET A 12 -15.97 -14.79 -24.15
C MET A 12 -14.99 -15.40 -23.14
N VAL A 13 -15.15 -15.06 -21.87
CA VAL A 13 -14.99 -16.03 -20.77
C VAL A 13 -16.21 -15.88 -19.90
N SER A 14 -17.27 -16.57 -20.30
CA SER A 14 -18.42 -16.85 -19.45
C SER A 14 -18.10 -18.06 -18.59
N GLY A 15 -18.27 -17.88 -17.28
CA GLY A 15 -18.92 -18.91 -16.45
C GLY A 15 -18.01 -19.92 -15.78
N VAL A 16 -17.64 -19.61 -14.53
CA VAL A 16 -17.80 -20.60 -13.45
C VAL A 16 -18.51 -19.91 -12.28
N LEU A 17 -19.84 -20.02 -12.29
CA LEU A 17 -20.70 -19.80 -11.14
C LEU A 17 -21.43 -21.12 -10.91
N MET A 18 -20.96 -21.93 -9.96
CA MET A 18 -21.69 -22.95 -9.18
C MET A 18 -20.75 -23.38 -8.04
N MET A 19 -21.12 -23.57 -6.78
CA MET A 19 -22.37 -23.42 -6.02
C MET A 19 -21.96 -23.43 -4.52
N ALA A 20 -22.71 -22.68 -3.73
CA ALA A 20 -23.15 -23.00 -2.37
C ALA A 20 -22.16 -23.35 -1.25
N SER A 21 -22.33 -22.55 -0.18
CA SER A 21 -22.14 -22.91 1.24
C SER A 21 -20.76 -22.71 1.84
N CYS A 22 -20.47 -21.47 2.25
CA CYS A 22 -20.19 -21.13 3.65
C CYS A 22 -20.10 -19.60 3.82
N SER A 23 -20.85 -19.10 4.80
CA SER A 23 -20.92 -17.74 5.40
C SER A 23 -20.77 -16.52 4.48
N ARG A 24 -21.83 -15.70 4.43
CA ARG A 24 -21.97 -14.54 3.56
C ARG A 24 -21.68 -13.22 4.28
N ASP A 25 -20.94 -13.27 5.39
CA ASP A 25 -20.64 -12.10 6.23
C ASP A 25 -19.21 -11.55 6.08
N ASP A 26 -18.23 -12.36 5.65
CA ASP A 26 -16.82 -11.91 5.61
C ASP A 26 -16.40 -11.12 4.35
N LYS A 27 -17.27 -11.03 3.33
CA LYS A 27 -16.95 -10.36 2.04
C LYS A 27 -17.33 -8.88 1.97
N ARG A 28 -18.09 -8.36 2.92
CA ARG A 28 -18.39 -6.92 2.99
C ARG A 28 -17.27 -6.15 3.67
N GLU A 29 -16.66 -6.72 4.71
CA GLU A 29 -15.57 -6.05 5.44
C GLU A 29 -14.31 -5.89 4.58
N ALA A 30 -14.00 -6.86 3.72
CA ALA A 30 -12.87 -6.76 2.79
C ALA A 30 -13.09 -5.75 1.64
N ALA A 31 -14.34 -5.49 1.26
CA ALA A 31 -14.67 -4.49 0.23
C ALA A 31 -14.72 -3.08 0.82
N ASP A 32 -15.35 -2.91 1.99
CA ASP A 32 -15.41 -1.64 2.71
C ASP A 32 -14.01 -1.21 3.18
N SER A 33 -13.17 -2.12 3.68
CA SER A 33 -11.80 -1.78 4.08
C SER A 33 -10.90 -1.38 2.92
N VAL A 34 -11.13 -1.92 1.71
CA VAL A 34 -10.41 -1.51 0.49
C VAL A 34 -10.90 -0.16 -0.02
N GLN A 35 -12.22 0.11 0.04
CA GLN A 35 -12.77 1.42 -0.36
C GLN A 35 -12.35 2.53 0.61
N ASP A 36 -12.42 2.29 1.93
CA ASP A 36 -11.92 3.21 2.96
C ASP A 36 -10.41 3.43 2.86
N ALA A 37 -9.65 2.39 2.51
CA ALA A 37 -8.22 2.49 2.27
C ALA A 37 -7.93 3.34 1.04
N GLN A 38 -8.67 3.13 -0.07
CA GLN A 38 -8.52 3.92 -1.30
C GLN A 38 -8.90 5.39 -1.07
N GLU A 39 -10.01 5.68 -0.40
CA GLU A 39 -10.46 7.05 -0.13
C GLU A 39 -9.51 7.78 0.84
N LYS A 40 -8.91 7.07 1.80
CA LYS A 40 -7.85 7.62 2.66
C LYS A 40 -6.55 7.85 1.91
N VAL A 41 -6.17 6.95 1.00
CA VAL A 41 -4.98 7.12 0.16
C VAL A 41 -5.17 8.31 -0.78
N GLU A 42 -6.33 8.47 -1.40
CA GLU A 42 -6.62 9.59 -2.31
C GLU A 42 -6.59 10.93 -1.56
N ASN A 43 -7.29 11.05 -0.43
CA ASN A 43 -7.23 12.25 0.41
C ASN A 43 -5.81 12.52 0.97
N THR A 44 -5.06 11.48 1.33
CA THR A 44 -3.70 11.66 1.87
C THR A 44 -2.70 12.02 0.77
N ALA A 45 -2.85 11.46 -0.42
CA ALA A 45 -2.06 11.82 -1.58
C ALA A 45 -2.26 13.29 -1.98
N ASP A 46 -3.49 13.78 -1.92
CA ASP A 46 -3.81 15.20 -2.14
C ASP A 46 -3.18 16.12 -1.09
N ASN A 47 -3.24 15.74 0.20
CA ASN A 47 -2.58 16.50 1.27
C ASN A 47 -1.06 16.50 1.15
N VAL A 48 -0.45 15.41 0.68
CA VAL A 48 0.99 15.37 0.39
C VAL A 48 1.33 16.24 -0.83
N ALA A 49 0.45 16.29 -1.82
CA ALA A 49 0.63 17.13 -3.00
C ALA A 49 0.67 18.63 -2.65
N GLU A 50 -0.04 19.07 -1.61
CA GLU A 50 0.05 20.44 -1.10
C GLU A 50 1.34 20.71 -0.30
N ASP A 51 1.86 19.71 0.42
CA ASP A 51 3.08 19.84 1.25
C ASP A 51 4.38 19.88 0.42
N VAL A 52 4.40 19.31 -0.79
CA VAL A 52 5.58 19.29 -1.67
C VAL A 52 5.59 20.55 -2.54
N LYS A 53 6.12 21.66 -2.01
CA LYS A 53 6.08 22.98 -2.69
C LYS A 53 7.28 23.23 -3.65
N GLU A 54 6.95 23.23 -4.94
CA GLU A 54 7.49 23.87 -6.17
C GLU A 54 8.93 24.43 -6.22
N ALA A 55 9.73 23.89 -7.14
CA ALA A 55 10.88 24.55 -7.76
C ALA A 55 10.74 24.45 -9.29
N GLY A 56 10.87 25.55 -10.03
CA GLY A 56 10.62 25.58 -11.48
C GLY A 56 11.79 25.05 -12.33
N ASN A 57 11.56 23.93 -13.04
CA ASN A 57 12.15 23.48 -14.32
C ASN A 57 11.60 22.06 -14.62
N GLU A 58 11.61 21.59 -15.88
CA GLU A 58 11.03 20.26 -16.26
C GLU A 58 11.53 19.09 -15.39
N THR A 59 12.80 19.13 -14.93
CA THR A 59 13.37 18.15 -13.99
C THR A 59 12.72 18.17 -12.60
N ALA A 60 12.22 19.32 -12.15
CA ALA A 60 11.57 19.44 -10.86
C ALA A 60 10.12 18.93 -10.89
N ALA A 61 9.41 19.10 -12.01
CA ALA A 61 8.08 18.50 -12.20
C ALA A 61 8.13 16.97 -12.20
N GLU A 62 9.16 16.38 -12.84
CA GLU A 62 9.39 14.93 -12.79
C GLU A 62 9.71 14.45 -11.37
N ILE A 63 10.60 15.15 -10.66
CA ILE A 63 10.93 14.81 -9.26
C ILE A 63 9.71 14.96 -8.36
N GLU A 64 8.88 15.98 -8.56
CA GLU A 64 7.65 16.19 -7.80
C GLU A 64 6.65 15.04 -8.04
N ALA A 65 6.46 14.63 -9.30
CA ALA A 65 5.62 13.48 -9.63
C ALA A 65 6.13 12.20 -8.98
N GLU A 66 7.44 11.96 -9.00
CA GLU A 66 8.05 10.80 -8.35
C GLU A 66 7.93 10.87 -6.81
N ARG A 67 8.01 12.07 -6.21
CA ARG A 67 7.76 12.27 -4.76
C ARG A 67 6.32 11.95 -4.40
N LYS A 68 5.35 12.38 -5.22
CA LYS A 68 3.93 12.04 -5.05
C LYS A 68 3.70 10.53 -5.15
N GLU A 69 4.26 9.88 -6.17
CA GLU A 69 4.14 8.43 -6.34
C GLU A 69 4.69 7.66 -5.14
N ILE A 70 5.90 7.98 -4.67
CA ILE A 70 6.50 7.29 -3.53
C ILE A 70 5.72 7.55 -2.25
N SER A 71 5.25 8.78 -2.04
CA SER A 71 4.44 9.10 -0.85
C SER A 71 3.13 8.31 -0.84
N ALA A 72 2.45 8.21 -1.98
CA ALA A 72 1.23 7.43 -2.11
C ALA A 72 1.48 5.94 -1.81
N LYS A 73 2.56 5.35 -2.34
CA LYS A 73 2.96 3.96 -2.04
C LYS A 73 3.26 3.74 -0.56
N ILE A 74 3.95 4.69 0.08
CA ILE A 74 4.23 4.62 1.52
C ILE A 74 2.90 4.63 2.30
N GLU A 75 1.98 5.54 1.99
CA GLU A 75 0.71 5.64 2.71
C GLU A 75 -0.20 4.43 2.50
N GLU A 76 -0.29 3.92 1.26
CA GLU A 76 -0.99 2.66 0.98
C GLU A 76 -0.42 1.51 1.83
N ARG A 77 0.91 1.41 1.91
CA ARG A 77 1.57 0.38 2.72
C ARG A 77 1.32 0.55 4.20
N LYS A 78 1.30 1.80 4.71
CA LYS A 78 0.95 2.10 6.10
C LYS A 78 -0.48 1.69 6.42
N VAL A 79 -1.43 1.90 5.52
CA VAL A 79 -2.82 1.42 5.71
C VAL A 79 -2.84 -0.10 5.81
N ALA A 80 -2.14 -0.82 4.93
CA ALA A 80 -2.04 -2.28 4.99
C ALA A 80 -1.42 -2.78 6.31
N LEU A 81 -0.32 -2.17 6.77
CA LEU A 81 0.29 -2.47 8.06
C LEU A 81 -0.68 -2.27 9.23
N LYS A 82 -1.45 -1.17 9.22
CA LYS A 82 -2.44 -0.88 10.26
C LYS A 82 -3.51 -1.95 10.31
N ASN A 83 -4.07 -2.32 9.16
CA ASN A 83 -5.09 -3.36 9.07
C ASN A 83 -4.57 -4.71 9.58
N GLU A 84 -3.32 -5.05 9.27
CA GLU A 84 -2.71 -6.29 9.77
C GLU A 84 -2.47 -6.25 11.29
N MET A 85 -2.00 -5.12 11.83
CA MET A 85 -1.88 -4.95 13.28
C MET A 85 -3.24 -5.06 13.99
N ASP A 86 -4.31 -4.48 13.43
CA ASP A 86 -5.66 -4.60 13.97
C ASP A 86 -6.15 -6.06 13.95
N ARG A 87 -5.85 -6.80 12.88
CA ARG A 87 -6.12 -8.25 12.78
C ARG A 87 -5.36 -9.03 13.86
N ILE A 88 -4.09 -8.73 14.07
CA ILE A 88 -3.26 -9.39 15.08
C ILE A 88 -3.76 -9.06 16.49
N ASP A 89 -4.14 -7.81 16.77
CA ASP A 89 -4.73 -7.41 18.05
C ASP A 89 -6.03 -8.19 18.33
N GLY A 90 -6.81 -8.50 17.28
CA GLY A 90 -7.95 -9.43 17.36
C GLY A 90 -7.54 -10.85 17.76
N LYS A 91 -6.49 -11.41 17.14
CA LYS A 91 -5.95 -12.74 17.47
C LYS A 91 -5.38 -12.79 18.89
N ILE A 92 -4.66 -11.76 19.33
CA ILE A 92 -4.13 -11.66 20.70
C ILE A 92 -5.26 -11.77 21.72
N LYS A 93 -6.41 -11.14 21.49
CA LYS A 93 -7.54 -11.20 22.42
C LYS A 93 -8.14 -12.61 22.58
N THR A 94 -8.09 -13.43 21.53
CA THR A 94 -8.80 -14.72 21.48
C THR A 94 -7.89 -15.93 21.68
N THR A 95 -6.57 -15.76 21.57
CA THR A 95 -5.59 -16.85 21.59
C THR A 95 -5.08 -17.20 23.01
N SER A 96 -4.44 -18.36 23.13
CA SER A 96 -3.85 -18.87 24.37
C SER A 96 -2.63 -18.05 24.81
N ALA A 97 -2.26 -18.08 26.10
CA ALA A 97 -1.14 -17.29 26.62
C ALA A 97 0.18 -17.55 25.87
N LYS A 98 0.45 -18.80 25.47
CA LYS A 98 1.67 -19.19 24.74
C LYS A 98 1.72 -18.63 23.32
N GLU A 99 0.57 -18.42 22.69
CA GLU A 99 0.46 -17.87 21.34
C GLU A 99 0.40 -16.34 21.35
N LYS A 100 -0.13 -15.74 22.44
CA LYS A 100 -0.15 -14.28 22.63
C LYS A 100 1.24 -13.66 22.47
N GLU A 101 2.26 -14.26 23.08
CA GLU A 101 3.64 -13.74 22.97
C GLU A 101 4.14 -13.69 21.52
N LYS A 102 3.81 -14.71 20.72
CA LYS A 102 4.18 -14.74 19.28
C LYS A 102 3.45 -13.65 18.50
N TRP A 103 2.16 -13.49 18.75
CA TRP A 103 1.36 -12.47 18.08
C TRP A 103 1.76 -11.05 18.51
N GLN A 104 2.13 -10.85 19.78
CA GLN A 104 2.67 -9.59 20.28
C GLN A 104 4.00 -9.25 19.60
N ALA A 105 4.94 -10.19 19.54
CA ALA A 105 6.19 -9.99 18.82
C ALA A 105 5.95 -9.60 17.36
N ARG A 106 5.06 -10.32 16.65
CA ARG A 106 4.71 -10.00 15.27
C ARG A 106 4.12 -8.60 15.12
N ARG A 107 3.24 -8.20 16.05
CA ARG A 107 2.61 -6.88 16.05
C ARG A 107 3.65 -5.77 16.28
N ASP A 108 4.62 -6.02 17.15
CA ASP A 108 5.69 -5.06 17.41
C ASP A 108 6.64 -4.92 16.20
N ASP A 109 6.97 -6.02 15.50
CA ASP A 109 7.74 -5.97 14.25
C ASP A 109 7.03 -5.08 13.19
N LEU A 110 5.72 -5.29 12.99
CA LEU A 110 4.93 -4.48 12.04
C LEU A 110 4.86 -3.00 12.45
N LYS A 111 4.91 -2.73 13.75
CA LYS A 111 4.93 -1.36 14.27
C LYS A 111 6.29 -0.69 14.01
N GLU A 112 7.38 -1.44 14.07
CA GLU A 112 8.69 -0.93 13.66
C GLU A 112 8.70 -0.57 12.17
N ASP A 113 8.19 -1.46 11.30
CA ASP A 113 8.04 -1.20 9.87
C ASP A 113 7.22 0.07 9.61
N MET A 114 6.13 0.27 10.35
CA MET A 114 5.30 1.49 10.27
C MET A 114 6.11 2.75 10.59
N ASN A 115 6.86 2.74 11.70
CA ASN A 115 7.64 3.89 12.13
C ASN A 115 8.74 4.24 11.11
N GLU A 116 9.33 3.23 10.48
CA GLU A 116 10.34 3.43 9.45
C GLU A 116 9.73 4.02 8.16
N LEU A 117 8.52 3.59 7.77
CA LEU A 117 7.77 4.21 6.68
C LEU A 117 7.39 5.66 6.99
N ASP A 118 6.99 5.97 8.22
CA ASP A 118 6.74 7.36 8.66
C ASP A 118 7.99 8.23 8.55
N ALA A 119 9.16 7.69 8.92
CA ALA A 119 10.43 8.39 8.78
C ALA A 119 10.78 8.64 7.30
N GLN A 120 10.55 7.65 6.42
CA GLN A 120 10.77 7.79 4.98
C GLN A 120 9.82 8.81 4.36
N LEU A 121 8.54 8.81 4.73
CA LEU A 121 7.57 9.79 4.27
C LEU A 121 7.96 11.21 4.69
N ALA A 122 8.42 11.37 5.94
CA ALA A 122 8.93 12.66 6.42
C ALA A 122 10.17 13.12 5.64
N GLU A 123 11.04 12.20 5.20
CA GLU A 123 12.18 12.50 4.33
C GLU A 123 11.72 13.01 2.95
N VAL A 124 10.70 12.37 2.34
CA VAL A 124 10.12 12.80 1.06
C VAL A 124 9.51 14.20 1.15
N LYS A 125 8.78 14.50 2.23
CA LYS A 125 8.10 15.79 2.41
C LYS A 125 9.05 16.96 2.65
N LYS A 126 10.15 16.75 3.38
CA LYS A 126 11.10 17.82 3.71
C LYS A 126 12.08 18.03 2.57
N ASP A 127 13.08 17.15 2.50
CA ASP A 127 14.04 17.09 1.42
C ASP A 127 14.87 15.81 1.57
N VAL A 128 15.05 15.09 0.46
CA VAL A 128 15.85 13.87 0.45
C VAL A 128 17.32 14.26 0.36
N LYS A 129 18.04 14.10 1.47
CA LYS A 129 19.45 14.50 1.61
C LYS A 129 20.44 13.58 0.89
N ARG A 130 19.96 12.44 0.38
CA ARG A 130 20.72 11.41 -0.34
C ARG A 130 20.29 11.33 -1.79
N ASP A 131 21.01 10.54 -2.60
CA ASP A 131 20.65 10.34 -4.00
C ASP A 131 19.20 9.85 -4.13
N TRP A 132 18.39 10.59 -4.89
CA TRP A 132 16.96 10.33 -5.02
C TRP A 132 16.67 8.95 -5.63
N LYS A 133 17.50 8.48 -6.58
CA LYS A 133 17.32 7.13 -7.17
C LYS A 133 17.62 6.05 -6.14
N GLN A 134 18.64 6.23 -5.31
CA GLN A 134 18.93 5.33 -4.20
C GLN A 134 17.80 5.34 -3.18
N PHE A 135 17.32 6.52 -2.76
CA PHE A 135 16.18 6.65 -1.87
C PHE A 135 14.96 5.86 -2.37
N LYS A 136 14.55 6.07 -3.64
CA LYS A 136 13.42 5.33 -4.23
C LYS A 136 13.62 3.81 -4.19
N ARG A 137 14.83 3.33 -4.53
CA ARG A 137 15.14 1.90 -4.49
C ARG A 137 15.01 1.33 -3.09
N ASP A 138 15.55 2.03 -2.09
CA ASP A 138 15.51 1.59 -0.69
C ASP A 138 14.07 1.56 -0.15
N VAL A 139 13.26 2.57 -0.49
CA VAL A 139 11.84 2.61 -0.11
C VAL A 139 11.05 1.49 -0.79
N ASN A 140 11.21 1.30 -2.10
CA ASN A 140 10.49 0.24 -2.82
C ASN A 140 10.88 -1.15 -2.28
N ALA A 141 12.18 -1.41 -2.07
CA ALA A 141 12.63 -2.68 -1.49
C ALA A 141 12.05 -2.92 -0.08
N LYS A 142 11.90 -1.86 0.72
CA LYS A 142 11.22 -1.96 2.02
C LYS A 142 9.73 -2.24 1.87
N ILE A 143 9.03 -1.54 0.97
CA ILE A 143 7.61 -1.77 0.70
C ILE A 143 7.37 -3.22 0.24
N ASP A 144 8.22 -3.75 -0.63
CA ASP A 144 8.15 -5.14 -1.11
C ASP A 144 8.37 -6.12 0.05
N LYS A 145 9.38 -5.89 0.89
CA LYS A 145 9.61 -6.73 2.07
C LYS A 145 8.42 -6.71 3.04
N ILE A 146 7.86 -5.53 3.31
CA ILE A 146 6.68 -5.40 4.16
C ILE A 146 5.49 -6.13 3.53
N GLN A 147 5.34 -6.10 2.21
CA GLN A 147 4.31 -6.86 1.51
C GLN A 147 4.45 -8.36 1.75
N GLU A 148 5.65 -8.90 1.49
CA GLU A 148 5.94 -10.31 1.72
C GLU A 148 5.69 -10.70 3.17
N ASP A 149 6.03 -9.82 4.11
CA ASP A 149 5.82 -10.06 5.53
C ASP A 149 4.32 -10.03 5.92
N ILE A 150 3.52 -9.12 5.38
CA ILE A 150 2.05 -9.08 5.62
C ILE A 150 1.36 -10.31 5.01
N GLU A 151 1.84 -10.80 3.86
CA GLU A 151 1.24 -11.94 3.14
C GLU A 151 1.61 -13.32 3.73
N LYS A 152 2.54 -13.38 4.71
CA LYS A 152 2.87 -14.60 5.47
C LYS A 152 1.76 -15.05 6.42
#